data_AF-A0A3A8JH63-F1
#
_entry.id   AF-A0A3A8JH63-F1
#
_cell.length_a   1.000
_cell.length_b   1.000
_cell.length_c   1.000
_cell.angle_alpha   90.00
_cell.angle_beta   90.00
_cell.angle_gamma   90.00
#
_symmetry.space_group_name_H-M   'P 1'
#
loop_
_entity.id
_entity.type
_entity.pdbx_description
1 polymer ?
#
loop_
_entity_poly.entity_id
_entity_poly.type
_entity_poly.pdbx_seq_one_letter_code
_entity_poly.pdbx_strand_id
1 'polypeptide(L)'
;MKRLHSRAWLLPLALLSGCAFDAGESFAVLEPSVEAAYTTLSDRNAGDGYQALASDFQLRMDTGAVSLGSIDLLASSGGGGTTTFDPSSPPPGYTLCHNGHCHSDSGALVDYADIEAELGGGGSSTVTVANLPVDAELDLLSPTTRDLACEPGCELGKTTLSSGRWSITGLRMTGSVRDGRVPARFAGALPFRFTATVAGAEATPVAVLKGDLDVPSDRENAPRVTLGLKLALTPALFDAVDWSAAKPGADGVADLDAPENAAVRAALLEKVAQLSPIAEVNRGSR
;
A
#
# COMPACT_ATOMS: atom_id res chain seq x y z
N MET A 1 -78.37 -10.16 -46.51
CA MET A 1 -77.09 -10.10 -47.27
C MET A 1 -76.53 -8.70 -47.09
N LYS A 2 -75.35 -8.37 -46.58
CA LYS A 2 -74.10 -9.06 -46.17
C LYS A 2 -73.56 -8.29 -44.94
N ARG A 3 -73.11 -8.98 -43.88
CA ARG A 3 -72.39 -8.37 -42.74
C ARG A 3 -70.89 -8.34 -43.06
N LEU A 4 -70.29 -7.15 -43.08
CA LEU A 4 -68.84 -6.96 -43.21
C LEU A 4 -68.20 -7.20 -41.83
N HIS A 5 -67.30 -8.18 -41.75
CA HIS A 5 -66.49 -8.45 -40.57
C HIS A 5 -65.15 -7.69 -40.71
N SER A 6 -64.95 -6.65 -39.91
CA SER A 6 -63.64 -6.03 -39.73
C SER A 6 -62.82 -6.90 -38.78
N ARG A 7 -61.80 -7.60 -39.31
CA ARG A 7 -60.78 -8.28 -38.51
C ARG A 7 -59.86 -7.21 -37.90
N ALA A 8 -60.03 -6.94 -36.61
CA ALA A 8 -59.04 -6.23 -35.81
C ALA A 8 -57.81 -7.14 -35.65
N TRP A 9 -56.68 -6.70 -36.23
CA TRP A 9 -55.38 -7.33 -36.05
C TRP A 9 -54.80 -6.85 -34.72
N LEU A 10 -54.82 -7.72 -33.71
CA LEU A 10 -54.10 -7.52 -32.45
C LEU A 10 -52.61 -7.75 -32.74
N LEU A 11 -51.83 -6.67 -32.81
CA LEU A 11 -50.37 -6.75 -32.72
C LEU A 11 -49.99 -7.20 -31.30
N PRO A 12 -49.21 -8.27 -31.13
CA PRO A 12 -48.61 -8.57 -29.84
C PRO A 12 -47.45 -7.58 -29.64
N LEU A 13 -47.63 -6.62 -28.73
CA LEU A 13 -46.50 -5.91 -28.14
C LEU A 13 -45.68 -6.95 -27.35
N ALA A 14 -44.63 -7.46 -27.99
CA ALA A 14 -43.58 -8.20 -27.30
C ALA A 14 -42.88 -7.23 -26.35
N LEU A 15 -43.27 -7.30 -25.07
CA LEU A 15 -42.51 -6.74 -23.95
C LEU A 15 -41.16 -7.46 -23.91
N LEU A 16 -40.17 -6.90 -24.59
CA LEU A 16 -38.77 -7.22 -24.38
C LEU A 16 -38.39 -6.70 -22.98
N SER A 17 -38.74 -7.46 -21.95
CA SER A 17 -38.07 -7.40 -20.65
C SER A 17 -36.64 -7.87 -20.87
N GLY A 18 -35.79 -6.97 -21.35
CA GLY A 18 -34.35 -7.14 -21.30
C GLY A 18 -33.99 -7.26 -19.82
N CYS A 19 -33.51 -8.43 -19.41
CA CYS A 19 -32.78 -8.57 -18.17
C CYS A 19 -31.58 -7.64 -18.29
N ALA A 20 -31.65 -6.45 -17.69
CA ALA A 20 -30.45 -5.72 -17.34
C ALA A 20 -29.70 -6.65 -16.37
N PHE A 21 -28.59 -7.22 -16.82
CA PHE A 21 -27.64 -7.87 -15.94
C PHE A 21 -27.27 -6.83 -14.88
N ASP A 22 -27.70 -7.06 -13.64
CA ASP A 22 -27.24 -6.28 -12.49
C ASP A 22 -25.71 -6.27 -12.48
N ALA A 23 -25.12 -5.21 -11.93
CA ALA A 23 -23.69 -5.19 -11.66
C ALA A 23 -23.32 -6.47 -10.89
N GLY A 24 -22.39 -7.26 -11.43
CA GLY A 24 -22.18 -8.66 -11.04
C GLY A 24 -22.12 -8.88 -9.52
N GLU A 25 -22.77 -9.96 -9.08
CA GLU A 25 -22.86 -10.40 -7.67
C GLU A 25 -21.53 -10.23 -6.91
N SER A 26 -21.58 -9.83 -5.64
CA SER A 26 -20.41 -9.73 -4.76
C SER A 26 -19.68 -11.07 -4.67
N PHE A 27 -18.37 -11.09 -4.91
CA PHE A 27 -17.56 -12.32 -4.89
C PHE A 27 -16.80 -12.50 -3.56
N ALA A 28 -16.48 -11.40 -2.87
CA ALA A 28 -15.89 -11.42 -1.53
C ALA A 28 -16.43 -10.27 -0.67
N VAL A 29 -16.39 -10.45 0.65
CA VAL A 29 -16.71 -9.46 1.68
C VAL A 29 -15.49 -9.34 2.58
N LEU A 30 -14.91 -8.14 2.61
CA LEU A 30 -13.76 -7.84 3.45
C LEU A 30 -14.19 -7.55 4.89
N GLU A 31 -13.39 -8.06 5.83
CA GLU A 31 -13.41 -7.67 7.25
C GLU A 31 -12.02 -7.09 7.56
N PRO A 32 -11.79 -5.81 7.20
CA PRO A 32 -10.49 -5.19 7.36
C PRO A 32 -10.25 -4.73 8.79
N SER A 33 -9.01 -4.88 9.24
CA SER A 33 -8.51 -4.31 10.48
C SER A 33 -7.14 -3.69 10.26
N VAL A 34 -6.75 -2.75 11.11
CA VAL A 34 -5.43 -2.11 11.08
C VAL A 34 -4.78 -2.14 12.45
N GLU A 35 -3.46 -2.28 12.43
CA GLU A 35 -2.60 -2.18 13.61
C GLU A 35 -1.30 -1.49 13.21
N ALA A 36 -0.73 -0.71 14.13
CA ALA A 36 0.62 -0.19 14.00
C ALA A 36 1.39 -0.50 15.28
N ALA A 37 2.66 -0.89 15.13
CA ALA A 37 3.49 -1.30 16.26
C ALA A 37 4.94 -0.91 16.02
N TYR A 38 5.65 -0.55 17.09
CA TYR A 38 7.09 -0.52 17.12
C TYR A 38 7.63 -1.77 17.80
N THR A 39 8.35 -2.59 17.02
CA THR A 39 8.90 -3.85 17.49
C THR A 39 10.40 -3.72 17.68
N THR A 40 10.87 -3.94 18.91
CA THR A 40 12.30 -4.06 19.21
C THR A 40 12.87 -5.32 18.57
N LEU A 41 14.13 -5.27 18.17
CA LEU A 41 14.84 -6.37 17.52
C LEU A 41 15.81 -7.00 18.51
N SER A 42 15.64 -8.30 18.78
CA SER A 42 16.39 -8.99 19.83
C SER A 42 17.92 -8.99 19.60
N ASP A 43 18.35 -9.06 18.35
CA ASP A 43 19.74 -8.98 17.89
C ASP A 43 20.35 -7.58 18.03
N ARG A 44 19.51 -6.56 18.22
CA ARG A 44 19.92 -5.17 18.44
C ARG A 44 19.80 -4.74 19.89
N ASN A 45 19.51 -5.63 20.83
CA ASN A 45 19.38 -5.23 22.24
C ASN A 45 20.72 -4.72 22.82
N ALA A 46 20.76 -3.45 23.22
CA ALA A 46 21.92 -2.80 23.84
C ALA A 46 21.78 -2.61 25.36
N GLY A 47 20.76 -3.24 25.98
CA GLY A 47 20.46 -3.11 27.41
C GLY A 47 19.60 -1.89 27.75
N ASP A 48 18.91 -1.93 28.90
CA ASP A 48 18.07 -0.84 29.43
C ASP A 48 16.98 -0.33 28.45
N GLY A 49 16.49 -1.21 27.57
CA GLY A 49 15.52 -0.87 26.53
C GLY A 49 16.11 -0.19 25.29
N TYR A 50 17.42 0.06 25.26
CA TYR A 50 18.09 0.60 24.07
C TYR A 50 18.26 -0.45 22.98
N GLN A 51 18.16 0.02 21.75
CA GLN A 51 18.34 -0.73 20.52
C GLN A 51 19.54 -0.16 19.75
N ALA A 52 20.54 -0.98 19.47
CA ALA A 52 21.66 -0.63 18.64
C ALA A 52 21.19 -0.28 17.22
N LEU A 53 21.70 0.83 16.71
CA LEU A 53 21.48 1.31 15.36
C LEU A 53 22.70 0.98 14.51
N ALA A 54 22.53 0.97 13.18
CA ALA A 54 23.65 0.79 12.25
C ALA A 54 24.69 1.93 12.31
N SER A 55 24.35 3.07 12.93
CA SER A 55 25.14 4.30 13.02
C SER A 55 26.01 4.42 14.29
N ASP A 56 26.27 3.28 14.96
CA ASP A 56 26.93 3.15 16.28
C ASP A 56 26.20 3.84 17.45
N PHE A 57 25.04 4.44 17.19
CA PHE A 57 24.15 4.97 18.20
C PHE A 57 23.26 3.87 18.76
N GLN A 58 22.65 4.14 19.91
CA GLN A 58 21.69 3.27 20.55
C GLN A 58 20.47 4.11 20.92
N LEU A 59 19.27 3.66 20.55
CA LEU A 59 18.04 4.41 20.73
C LEU A 59 17.05 3.65 21.61
N ARG A 60 16.39 4.36 22.52
CA ARG A 60 15.22 3.88 23.25
C ARG A 60 14.05 4.80 22.90
N MET A 61 12.92 4.21 22.50
CA MET A 61 11.70 4.96 22.27
C MET A 61 10.86 4.98 23.57
N ASP A 62 10.47 6.18 23.99
CA ASP A 62 9.69 6.39 25.21
C ASP A 62 8.20 6.58 24.88
N THR A 63 7.89 7.25 23.77
CA THR A 63 6.53 7.31 23.20
C THR A 63 6.59 7.25 21.67
N GLY A 64 5.57 6.69 21.05
CA GLY A 64 5.45 6.64 19.60
C GLY A 64 3.98 6.54 19.18
N ALA A 65 3.56 7.38 18.24
CA ALA A 65 2.22 7.36 17.69
C ALA A 65 2.25 7.66 16.19
N VAL A 66 1.42 6.97 15.41
CA VAL A 66 1.24 7.21 13.98
C VAL A 66 -0.22 7.55 13.71
N SER A 67 -0.46 8.59 12.92
CA SER A 67 -1.79 8.91 12.40
C SER A 67 -1.88 8.44 10.96
N LEU A 68 -2.86 7.60 10.69
CA LEU A 68 -3.20 7.16 9.34
C LEU A 68 -4.46 7.90 8.90
N GLY A 69 -4.44 8.48 7.71
CA GLY A 69 -5.63 9.08 7.10
C GLY A 69 -6.50 7.98 6.53
N SER A 70 -6.02 7.36 5.44
CA SER A 70 -6.74 6.31 4.73
C SER A 70 -5.82 5.22 4.20
N ILE A 71 -6.42 4.07 3.88
CA ILE A 71 -5.78 2.99 3.15
C ILE A 71 -6.61 2.71 1.89
N ASP A 72 -6.04 2.96 0.72
CA ASP A 72 -6.68 2.59 -0.54
C ASP A 72 -6.33 1.14 -0.89
N LEU A 73 -7.34 0.34 -1.18
CA LEU A 73 -7.18 -0.99 -1.74
C LEU A 73 -7.18 -0.87 -3.26
N LEU A 74 -6.12 -1.36 -3.89
CA LEU A 74 -5.88 -1.19 -5.31
C LEU A 74 -5.99 -2.55 -6.01
N ALA A 75 -6.76 -2.56 -7.10
CA ALA A 75 -6.73 -3.64 -8.06
C ALA A 75 -5.89 -3.22 -9.27
N SER A 76 -5.16 -4.18 -9.83
CA SER A 76 -4.52 -3.99 -11.12
C SER A 76 -5.59 -4.15 -12.21
N SER A 77 -5.96 -3.08 -12.89
CA SER A 77 -6.69 -3.16 -14.17
C SER A 77 -5.68 -3.34 -15.30
N GLY A 78 -5.11 -4.54 -15.36
CA GLY A 78 -4.52 -5.10 -16.57
C GLY A 78 -5.44 -6.20 -17.02
N GLY A 79 -6.07 -6.05 -18.19
CA GLY A 79 -6.81 -7.14 -18.80
C GLY A 79 -5.85 -8.31 -18.97
N GLY A 80 -6.00 -9.33 -18.14
CA GLY A 80 -5.39 -10.65 -18.33
C GLY A 80 -6.01 -11.32 -19.56
N GLY A 81 -5.82 -10.73 -20.73
CA GLY A 81 -5.64 -11.51 -21.93
C GLY A 81 -4.19 -11.94 -21.89
N THR A 82 -3.94 -13.24 -21.78
CA THR A 82 -2.68 -13.77 -22.26
C THR A 82 -2.58 -13.41 -23.74
N THR A 83 -1.99 -12.28 -24.08
CA THR A 83 -1.49 -12.07 -25.45
C THR A 83 -0.23 -12.90 -25.55
N THR A 84 -0.36 -14.22 -25.43
CA THR A 84 0.70 -15.14 -25.83
C THR A 84 0.99 -14.76 -27.27
N PHE A 85 2.19 -14.25 -27.48
CA PHE A 85 2.60 -13.82 -28.80
C PHE A 85 2.49 -15.03 -29.73
N ASP A 86 1.66 -14.92 -30.78
CA ASP A 86 1.49 -15.97 -31.78
C ASP A 86 2.42 -15.66 -32.98
N PRO A 87 3.52 -16.40 -33.17
CA PRO A 87 4.44 -16.17 -34.28
C PRO A 87 3.79 -16.37 -35.66
N SER A 88 2.67 -17.10 -35.72
CA SER A 88 1.91 -17.34 -36.95
C SER A 88 0.93 -16.19 -37.27
N SER A 89 0.70 -15.30 -36.31
CA SER A 89 -0.10 -14.08 -36.45
C SER A 89 0.57 -12.91 -35.71
N PRO A 90 1.71 -12.41 -36.20
CA PRO A 90 2.47 -11.39 -35.48
C PRO A 90 1.70 -10.06 -35.41
N PRO A 91 1.90 -9.27 -34.33
CA PRO A 91 1.28 -7.97 -34.19
C PRO A 91 1.80 -6.98 -35.25
N PRO A 92 1.06 -5.90 -35.53
CA PRO A 92 1.50 -4.87 -36.46
C PRO A 92 2.90 -4.34 -36.11
N GLY A 93 3.74 -4.17 -37.12
CA GLY A 93 5.14 -3.76 -36.94
C GLY A 93 6.14 -4.91 -36.90
N TYR A 94 5.67 -6.16 -36.85
CA TYR A 94 6.47 -7.38 -36.84
C TYR A 94 6.10 -8.32 -37.97
N THR A 95 7.11 -8.85 -38.66
CA THR A 95 6.96 -9.77 -39.79
C THR A 95 8.01 -10.88 -39.74
N LEU A 96 7.81 -11.95 -40.53
CA LEU A 96 8.81 -13.01 -40.72
C LEU A 96 9.33 -13.66 -39.42
N CYS A 97 8.42 -14.00 -38.51
CA CYS A 97 8.76 -14.59 -37.21
C CYS A 97 9.22 -16.05 -37.34
N HIS A 98 10.45 -16.34 -36.90
CA HIS A 98 11.02 -17.69 -36.90
C HIS A 98 12.16 -17.81 -35.88
N ASN A 99 12.42 -19.03 -35.39
CA ASN A 99 13.54 -19.34 -34.48
C ASN A 99 13.62 -18.46 -33.21
N GLY A 100 12.47 -18.01 -32.70
CA GLY A 100 12.39 -17.22 -31.48
C GLY A 100 12.46 -15.71 -31.67
N HIS A 101 12.56 -15.20 -32.90
CA HIS A 101 12.65 -13.77 -33.22
C HIS A 101 11.73 -13.36 -34.39
N CYS A 102 11.40 -12.07 -34.52
CA CYS A 102 10.72 -11.46 -35.65
C CYS A 102 11.54 -10.32 -36.25
N HIS A 103 11.27 -9.98 -37.52
CA HIS A 103 11.73 -8.74 -38.12
C HIS A 103 10.76 -7.62 -37.78
N SER A 104 11.27 -6.55 -37.15
CA SER A 104 10.53 -5.29 -37.06
C SER A 104 10.49 -4.56 -38.42
N ASP A 105 9.57 -3.62 -38.57
CA ASP A 105 9.50 -2.73 -39.76
C ASP A 105 10.79 -1.89 -39.97
N SER A 106 11.60 -1.74 -38.92
CA SER A 106 12.93 -1.09 -39.00
C SER A 106 14.02 -2.00 -39.57
N GLY A 107 13.72 -3.28 -39.78
CA GLY A 107 14.64 -4.32 -40.23
C GLY A 107 15.43 -4.99 -39.09
N ALA A 108 15.26 -4.56 -37.84
CA ALA A 108 15.88 -5.19 -36.68
C ALA A 108 15.23 -6.54 -36.34
N LEU A 109 16.05 -7.49 -35.85
CA LEU A 109 15.57 -8.74 -35.26
C LEU A 109 15.23 -8.49 -33.78
N VAL A 110 13.99 -8.80 -33.39
CA VAL A 110 13.48 -8.64 -32.02
C VAL A 110 13.04 -10.00 -31.51
N ASP A 111 13.41 -10.36 -30.29
CA ASP A 111 13.06 -11.66 -29.74
C ASP A 111 11.59 -11.70 -29.27
N TYR A 112 11.05 -12.90 -29.13
CA TYR A 112 9.64 -13.05 -28.71
C TYR A 112 9.40 -12.55 -27.30
N ALA A 113 10.39 -12.62 -26.40
CA ALA A 113 10.23 -12.18 -25.01
C ALA A 113 10.09 -10.65 -24.92
N ASP A 114 10.82 -9.92 -25.76
CA ASP A 114 10.77 -8.48 -25.91
C ASP A 114 9.45 -8.07 -26.57
N ILE A 115 8.97 -8.79 -27.60
CA ILE A 115 7.65 -8.54 -28.20
C ILE A 115 6.53 -8.84 -27.20
N GLU A 116 6.63 -9.90 -26.41
CA GLU A 116 5.70 -10.21 -25.32
C GLU A 116 5.74 -9.15 -24.22
N ALA A 117 6.91 -8.62 -23.89
CA ALA A 117 7.07 -7.52 -22.95
C ALA A 117 6.48 -6.21 -23.50
N GLU A 118 6.61 -5.94 -24.80
CA GLU A 118 5.99 -4.80 -25.48
C GLU A 118 4.46 -4.93 -25.56
N LEU A 119 3.95 -6.13 -25.87
CA LEU A 119 2.51 -6.44 -25.85
C LEU A 119 1.93 -6.40 -24.44
N GLY A 120 2.70 -6.85 -23.44
CA GLY A 120 2.44 -6.68 -22.02
C GLY A 120 2.59 -5.23 -21.52
N GLY A 121 3.12 -4.35 -22.38
CA GLY A 121 3.36 -2.91 -22.13
C GLY A 121 2.10 -2.05 -22.08
N GLY A 122 0.90 -2.65 -22.02
CA GLY A 122 -0.30 -1.96 -21.57
C GLY A 122 -0.15 -1.63 -20.09
N GLY A 123 0.32 -0.41 -19.78
CA GLY A 123 0.61 0.03 -18.41
C GLY A 123 -0.48 -0.42 -17.45
N SER A 124 -0.09 -1.23 -16.45
CA SER A 124 -0.99 -1.66 -15.39
C SER A 124 -1.53 -0.41 -14.69
N SER A 125 -2.74 -0.02 -15.08
CA SER A 125 -3.46 1.02 -14.37
C SER A 125 -3.93 0.40 -13.08
N THR A 126 -3.65 1.06 -11.96
CA THR A 126 -4.22 0.67 -10.67
C THR A 126 -5.48 1.46 -10.46
N VAL A 127 -6.56 0.79 -10.06
CA VAL A 127 -7.84 1.41 -9.74
C VAL A 127 -8.10 1.16 -8.26
N THR A 128 -8.45 2.22 -7.53
CA THR A 128 -8.94 2.09 -6.17
C THR A 128 -10.31 1.42 -6.20
N VAL A 129 -10.42 0.27 -5.57
CA VAL A 129 -11.67 -0.50 -5.48
C VAL A 129 -12.43 -0.23 -4.19
N ALA A 130 -11.71 0.12 -3.13
CA ALA A 130 -12.25 0.44 -1.83
C ALA A 130 -11.26 1.36 -1.11
N ASN A 131 -11.80 2.33 -0.37
CA ASN A 131 -11.04 3.15 0.57
C ASN A 131 -11.38 2.71 1.99
N LEU A 132 -10.38 2.63 2.85
CA LEU A 132 -10.54 2.34 4.27
C LEU A 132 -10.17 3.61 5.05
N PRO A 133 -11.14 4.46 5.44
CA PRO A 133 -10.84 5.60 6.29
C PRO A 133 -10.41 5.08 7.66
N VAL A 134 -9.29 5.60 8.17
CA VAL A 134 -8.78 5.26 9.50
C VAL A 134 -9.03 6.42 10.44
N ASP A 135 -8.66 7.65 10.03
CA ASP A 135 -8.83 8.91 10.76
C ASP A 135 -8.53 8.81 12.27
N ALA A 136 -7.50 8.04 12.59
CA ALA A 136 -7.17 7.72 13.97
C ALA A 136 -5.66 7.70 14.20
N GLU A 137 -5.29 8.05 15.43
CA GLU A 137 -3.95 7.86 15.94
C GLU A 137 -3.83 6.45 16.57
N LEU A 138 -2.77 5.75 16.19
CA LEU A 138 -2.39 4.42 16.65
C LEU A 138 -1.13 4.53 17.52
N ASP A 139 -1.19 3.99 18.74
CA ASP A 139 -0.05 3.94 19.65
C ASP A 139 0.90 2.82 19.22
N LEU A 140 2.16 3.17 18.98
CA LEU A 140 3.19 2.24 18.50
C LEU A 140 3.75 1.36 19.62
N LEU A 141 3.69 1.79 20.88
CA LEU A 141 4.21 1.04 22.03
C LEU A 141 3.11 0.23 22.75
N SER A 142 1.84 0.57 22.51
CA SER A 142 0.66 -0.17 22.99
C SER A 142 -0.23 -0.57 21.79
N PRO A 143 0.26 -1.47 20.91
CA PRO A 143 -0.44 -1.80 19.68
C PRO A 143 -1.83 -2.36 19.96
N THR A 144 -2.82 -1.84 19.25
CA THR A 144 -4.22 -2.27 19.34
C THR A 144 -4.77 -2.42 17.94
N THR A 145 -5.36 -3.58 17.66
CA THR A 145 -6.08 -3.83 16.41
C THR A 145 -7.38 -3.03 16.37
N ARG A 146 -7.67 -2.38 15.24
CA ARG A 146 -8.91 -1.64 15.00
C ARG A 146 -9.60 -2.13 13.75
N ASP A 147 -10.88 -2.43 13.86
CA ASP A 147 -11.72 -2.74 12.70
C ASP A 147 -11.94 -1.48 11.86
N LEU A 148 -11.97 -1.67 10.54
CA LEU A 148 -12.16 -0.60 9.57
C LEU A 148 -13.46 -0.80 8.80
N ALA A 149 -14.08 0.31 8.40
CA ALA A 149 -15.13 0.32 7.39
C ALA A 149 -14.49 0.44 6.00
N CYS A 150 -15.24 0.03 4.97
CA CYS A 150 -14.85 0.26 3.59
C CYS A 150 -15.84 1.23 2.92
N GLU A 151 -15.31 2.12 2.10
CA GLU A 151 -16.08 3.00 1.23
C GLU A 151 -15.83 2.62 -0.25
N PRO A 152 -16.88 2.47 -1.08
CA PRO A 152 -18.30 2.63 -0.75
C PRO A 152 -18.91 1.44 0.03
N GLY A 153 -18.20 0.32 0.13
CA GLY A 153 -18.63 -0.86 0.88
C GLY A 153 -17.56 -1.95 0.86
N CYS A 154 -17.66 -2.93 1.76
CA CYS A 154 -16.66 -4.02 1.88
C CYS A 154 -16.94 -5.21 0.94
N GLU A 155 -18.06 -5.16 0.20
CA GLU A 155 -18.37 -6.14 -0.83
C GLU A 155 -17.55 -5.86 -2.08
N LEU A 156 -16.67 -6.79 -2.44
CA LEU A 156 -15.85 -6.72 -3.64
C LEU A 156 -16.54 -7.42 -4.80
N GLY A 157 -16.55 -6.77 -5.95
CA GLY A 157 -16.83 -7.43 -7.23
C GLY A 157 -15.74 -8.44 -7.63
N LYS A 158 -15.87 -9.03 -8.83
CA LYS A 158 -14.84 -9.91 -9.40
C LYS A 158 -13.59 -9.10 -9.75
N THR A 159 -12.59 -9.15 -8.88
CA THR A 159 -11.31 -8.44 -9.04
C THR A 159 -10.22 -9.13 -8.22
N THR A 160 -8.96 -8.79 -8.48
CA THR A 160 -7.82 -9.21 -7.66
C THR A 160 -7.21 -7.97 -7.03
N LEU A 161 -7.20 -7.90 -5.70
CA LEU A 161 -6.45 -6.86 -4.99
C LEU A 161 -4.99 -7.25 -5.03
N SER A 162 -4.16 -6.36 -5.55
CA SER A 162 -2.73 -6.59 -5.74
C SER A 162 -1.87 -5.73 -4.82
N SER A 163 -2.40 -4.60 -4.35
CA SER A 163 -1.65 -3.67 -3.51
C SER A 163 -2.56 -2.78 -2.68
N GLY A 164 -1.94 -2.15 -1.68
CA GLY A 164 -2.57 -1.16 -0.83
C GLY A 164 -1.72 0.10 -0.79
N ARG A 165 -2.36 1.23 -0.49
CA ARG A 165 -1.69 2.53 -0.34
C ARG A 165 -2.10 3.17 0.98
N TRP A 166 -1.15 3.34 1.89
CA TRP A 166 -1.36 3.92 3.21
C TRP A 166 -0.95 5.39 3.21
N SER A 167 -1.85 6.27 3.63
CA SER A 167 -1.55 7.69 3.79
C SER A 167 -1.20 7.98 5.24
N ILE A 168 0.09 8.18 5.53
CA ILE A 168 0.54 8.63 6.86
C ILE A 168 0.33 10.13 6.96
N THR A 169 -0.54 10.56 7.86
CA THR A 169 -0.88 11.97 8.09
C THR A 169 -0.19 12.54 9.33
N GLY A 170 0.31 11.67 10.21
CA GLY A 170 0.96 12.06 11.45
C GLY A 170 1.99 11.04 11.91
N LEU A 171 3.08 11.50 12.51
CA LEU A 171 4.03 10.69 13.25
C LEU A 171 4.58 11.52 14.41
N ARG A 172 4.45 11.00 15.63
CA ARG A 172 4.93 11.64 16.87
C ARG A 172 5.77 10.64 17.64
N MET A 173 6.99 11.03 18.00
CA MET A 173 7.91 10.15 18.72
C MET A 173 8.71 10.95 19.74
N THR A 174 8.93 10.33 20.90
CA THR A 174 9.91 10.80 21.88
C THR A 174 10.77 9.63 22.34
N GLY A 175 11.98 9.94 22.80
CA GLY A 175 12.88 8.92 23.27
C GLY A 175 14.23 9.50 23.67
N SER A 176 15.22 8.63 23.72
CA SER A 176 16.59 9.01 24.01
C SER A 176 17.59 8.22 23.18
N VAL A 177 18.73 8.86 22.89
CA VAL A 177 19.82 8.27 22.12
C VAL A 177 21.13 8.41 22.86
N ARG A 178 21.95 7.36 22.88
CA ARG A 178 23.33 7.41 23.37
C ARG A 178 24.29 6.94 22.29
N ASP A 179 25.53 7.40 22.34
CA ASP A 179 26.57 6.92 21.44
C ASP A 179 27.25 5.69 22.02
N GLY A 180 27.27 4.60 21.26
CA GLY A 180 27.90 3.33 21.66
C GLY A 180 29.42 3.31 21.47
N ARG A 181 30.01 4.35 20.84
CA ARG A 181 31.45 4.45 20.60
C ARG A 181 32.27 4.75 21.86
N VAL A 182 33.55 4.39 21.80
CA VAL A 182 34.57 4.78 22.78
C VAL A 182 35.76 5.41 22.05
N PRO A 183 36.01 6.74 22.18
CA PRO A 183 35.21 7.72 22.92
C PRO A 183 33.88 8.04 22.23
N ALA A 184 32.86 8.35 23.02
CA ALA A 184 31.56 8.81 22.54
C ALA A 184 31.66 10.24 21.94
N ARG A 185 30.91 10.50 20.88
CA ARG A 185 30.81 11.81 20.21
C ARG A 185 30.07 12.84 21.07
N PHE A 186 29.13 12.40 21.90
CA PHE A 186 28.48 13.21 22.93
C PHE A 186 28.33 12.40 24.22
N ALA A 187 28.25 13.10 25.35
CA ALA A 187 28.17 12.47 26.66
C ALA A 187 26.73 12.09 27.03
N GLY A 188 26.55 10.91 27.63
CA GLY A 188 25.28 10.48 28.21
C GLY A 188 24.20 10.15 27.17
N ALA A 189 22.94 10.29 27.60
CA ALA A 189 21.76 10.10 26.77
C ALA A 189 21.20 11.47 26.35
N LEU A 190 21.01 11.65 25.05
CA LEU A 190 20.39 12.80 24.42
C LEU A 190 18.88 12.51 24.25
N PRO A 191 17.98 13.18 24.99
CA PRO A 191 16.55 13.07 24.75
C PRO A 191 16.17 13.74 23.42
N PHE A 192 15.16 13.22 22.73
CA PHE A 192 14.64 13.80 21.49
C PHE A 192 13.12 13.86 21.46
N ARG A 193 12.59 14.78 20.65
CA ARG A 193 11.19 14.83 20.24
C ARG A 193 11.08 15.04 18.74
N PHE A 194 10.07 14.44 18.12
CA PHE A 194 9.78 14.56 16.70
C PHE A 194 8.27 14.55 16.47
N THR A 195 7.79 15.48 15.66
CA THR A 195 6.38 15.64 15.26
C THR A 195 6.30 16.01 13.78
N ALA A 196 5.88 15.07 12.95
CA ALA A 196 5.46 15.36 11.58
C ALA A 196 3.95 15.17 11.49
N THR A 197 3.19 16.26 11.33
CA THR A 197 1.74 16.21 11.18
C THR A 197 1.30 17.10 10.04
N VAL A 198 0.30 16.67 9.29
CA VAL A 198 -0.38 17.49 8.29
C VAL A 198 -1.84 17.69 8.69
N ALA A 199 -2.39 18.84 8.35
CA ALA A 199 -3.74 19.22 8.71
C ALA A 199 -4.52 19.69 7.48
N GLY A 200 -5.77 19.26 7.36
CA GLY A 200 -6.66 19.57 6.25
C GLY A 200 -6.80 18.42 5.25
N ALA A 201 -7.99 18.31 4.63
CA ALA A 201 -8.35 17.20 3.75
C ALA A 201 -7.53 17.13 2.45
N GLU A 202 -6.95 18.26 2.01
CA GLU A 202 -6.13 18.35 0.79
C GLU A 202 -4.62 18.38 1.08
N ALA A 203 -4.22 18.25 2.35
CA ALA A 203 -2.80 18.32 2.69
C ALA A 203 -2.06 17.08 2.18
N THR A 204 -0.89 17.29 1.58
CA THR A 204 0.02 16.21 1.19
C THR A 204 0.38 15.37 2.43
N PRO A 205 0.14 14.04 2.43
CA PRO A 205 0.53 13.18 3.54
C PRO A 205 2.02 13.30 3.89
N VAL A 206 2.37 13.03 5.15
CA VAL A 206 3.77 12.95 5.61
C VAL A 206 4.54 11.90 4.80
N ALA A 207 3.90 10.76 4.54
CA ALA A 207 4.39 9.72 3.66
C ALA A 207 3.22 8.94 3.04
N VAL A 208 3.45 8.38 1.85
CA VAL A 208 2.54 7.46 1.20
C VAL A 208 3.26 6.13 1.03
N LEU A 209 2.80 5.11 1.74
CA LEU A 209 3.43 3.78 1.71
C LEU A 209 2.67 2.85 0.78
N LYS A 210 3.39 1.92 0.15
CA LYS A 210 2.82 0.85 -0.66
C LYS A 210 3.15 -0.49 -0.02
N GLY A 211 2.16 -1.36 0.02
CA GLY A 211 2.30 -2.73 0.50
C GLY A 211 1.58 -3.67 -0.47
N ASP A 212 2.11 -4.88 -0.60
CA ASP A 212 1.52 -5.90 -1.44
C ASP A 212 0.27 -6.49 -0.77
N LEU A 213 -0.74 -6.80 -1.58
CA LEU A 213 -1.93 -7.54 -1.15
C LEU A 213 -2.16 -8.70 -2.12
N ASP A 214 -2.63 -9.83 -1.60
CA ASP A 214 -3.13 -10.94 -2.40
C ASP A 214 -4.49 -11.40 -1.90
N VAL A 215 -5.53 -10.70 -2.37
CA VAL A 215 -6.92 -11.06 -2.12
C VAL A 215 -7.56 -11.49 -3.44
N PRO A 216 -7.68 -12.80 -3.70
CA PRO A 216 -8.46 -13.29 -4.82
C PRO A 216 -9.96 -13.20 -4.50
N SER A 217 -10.73 -12.56 -5.38
CA SER A 217 -12.19 -12.50 -5.32
C SER A 217 -12.78 -13.47 -6.36
N ASP A 218 -12.80 -14.77 -6.03
CA ASP A 218 -13.28 -15.84 -6.90
C ASP A 218 -14.27 -16.79 -6.20
N ARG A 219 -14.98 -17.60 -7.00
CA ARG A 219 -15.99 -18.57 -6.49
C ARG A 219 -15.37 -19.81 -5.83
N GLU A 220 -14.06 -19.97 -5.91
CA GLU A 220 -13.36 -21.11 -5.32
C GLU A 220 -13.02 -20.86 -3.84
N ASN A 221 -13.15 -19.63 -3.35
CA ASN A 221 -12.87 -19.26 -1.97
C ASN A 221 -14.15 -18.92 -1.17
N ALA A 222 -14.06 -19.01 0.16
CA ALA A 222 -15.14 -18.57 1.03
C ALA A 222 -15.34 -17.05 0.86
N PRO A 223 -16.59 -16.54 0.87
CA PRO A 223 -16.85 -15.15 0.54
C PRO A 223 -16.31 -14.19 1.59
N ARG A 224 -16.13 -14.59 2.86
CA ARG A 224 -15.59 -13.71 3.91
C ARG A 224 -14.06 -13.80 3.97
N VAL A 225 -13.41 -12.65 3.86
CA VAL A 225 -11.96 -12.50 3.92
C VAL A 225 -11.61 -11.56 5.06
N THR A 226 -10.90 -12.06 6.06
CA THR A 226 -10.30 -11.22 7.10
C THR A 226 -9.01 -10.62 6.56
N LEU A 227 -8.91 -9.29 6.61
CA LEU A 227 -7.77 -8.53 6.09
C LEU A 227 -7.10 -7.76 7.23
N GLY A 228 -5.99 -8.27 7.75
CA GLY A 228 -5.18 -7.60 8.77
C GLY A 228 -4.10 -6.73 8.14
N LEU A 229 -4.20 -5.41 8.31
CA LEU A 229 -3.25 -4.43 7.75
C LEU A 229 -2.30 -3.96 8.85
N LYS A 230 -1.02 -4.27 8.73
CA LYS A 230 -0.02 -3.99 9.76
C LYS A 230 1.01 -2.98 9.29
N LEU A 231 1.26 -1.96 10.09
CA LEU A 231 2.38 -1.05 9.94
C LEU A 231 3.40 -1.32 11.05
N ALA A 232 4.45 -2.07 10.71
CA ALA A 232 5.52 -2.41 11.64
C ALA A 232 6.70 -1.43 11.52
N LEU A 233 6.99 -0.72 12.59
CA LEU A 233 8.18 0.10 12.73
C LEU A 233 9.20 -0.67 13.57
N THR A 234 10.48 -0.48 13.29
CA THR A 234 11.58 -1.11 14.04
C THR A 234 12.68 -0.07 14.29
N PRO A 235 13.69 -0.35 15.13
CA PRO A 235 14.85 0.52 15.30
C PRO A 235 15.55 0.86 13.98
N ALA A 236 15.41 0.04 12.94
CA ALA A 236 15.99 0.28 11.62
C ALA A 236 15.52 1.60 10.98
N LEU A 237 14.38 2.13 11.40
CA LEU A 237 13.89 3.47 11.03
C LEU A 237 14.94 4.56 11.32
N PHE A 238 15.75 4.37 12.36
CA PHE A 238 16.72 5.37 12.82
C PHE A 238 18.16 5.09 12.36
N ASP A 239 18.39 4.03 11.58
CA ASP A 239 19.74 3.57 11.19
C ASP A 239 20.52 4.63 10.38
N ALA A 240 19.83 5.41 9.55
CA ALA A 240 20.45 6.44 8.71
C ALA A 240 20.60 7.79 9.43
N VAL A 241 20.13 7.92 10.68
CA VAL A 241 20.13 9.19 11.40
C VAL A 241 21.49 9.40 12.06
N ASP A 242 22.16 10.50 11.70
CA ASP A 242 23.36 10.95 12.41
C ASP A 242 22.98 11.81 13.63
N TRP A 243 22.86 11.14 14.78
CA TRP A 243 22.52 11.79 16.05
C TRP A 243 23.62 12.71 16.59
N SER A 244 24.85 12.66 16.07
CA SER A 244 25.89 13.61 16.46
C SER A 244 25.71 15.00 15.82
N ALA A 245 24.90 15.09 14.76
CA ALA A 245 24.51 16.35 14.15
C ALA A 245 23.30 17.00 14.83
N ALA A 246 22.57 16.26 15.67
CA ALA A 246 21.41 16.77 16.38
C ALA A 246 21.82 17.79 17.45
N LYS A 247 21.18 18.96 17.43
CA LYS A 247 21.43 20.05 18.36
C LYS A 247 20.32 20.09 19.41
N PRO A 248 20.63 19.88 20.70
CA PRO A 248 19.67 20.06 21.77
C PRO A 248 19.31 21.55 21.93
N GLY A 249 18.05 21.81 22.24
CA GLY A 249 17.57 23.12 22.63
C GLY A 249 17.99 23.51 24.05
N ALA A 250 17.48 24.65 24.52
CA ALA A 250 17.76 25.14 25.88
C ALA A 250 17.21 24.21 26.99
N ASP A 251 16.22 23.37 26.67
CA ASP A 251 15.67 22.34 27.55
C ASP A 251 16.49 21.04 27.56
N GLY A 252 17.60 20.99 26.80
CA GLY A 252 18.44 19.81 26.67
C GLY A 252 17.86 18.72 25.76
N VAL A 253 16.74 18.98 25.09
CA VAL A 253 16.06 18.04 24.18
C VAL A 253 16.41 18.37 22.74
N ALA A 254 16.81 17.37 21.95
CA ALA A 254 16.92 17.49 20.50
C ALA A 254 15.51 17.52 19.88
N ASP A 255 15.02 18.73 19.61
CA ASP A 255 13.77 18.92 18.88
C ASP A 255 14.02 18.77 17.38
N LEU A 256 13.60 17.64 16.81
CA LEU A 256 13.85 17.35 15.40
C LEU A 256 13.00 18.21 14.46
N ASP A 257 12.00 18.94 14.96
CA ASP A 257 11.22 19.89 14.16
C ASP A 257 11.83 21.29 14.13
N ALA A 258 12.83 21.54 14.98
CA ALA A 258 13.58 22.79 14.97
C ALA A 258 14.40 22.92 13.66
N PRO A 259 14.50 24.13 13.06
CA PRO A 259 15.19 24.33 11.79
C PRO A 259 16.65 23.86 11.78
N GLU A 260 17.34 23.97 12.91
CA GLU A 260 18.73 23.54 13.08
C GLU A 260 18.92 22.02 12.97
N ASN A 261 17.85 21.23 13.13
CA ASN A 261 17.82 19.77 13.02
C ASN A 261 17.17 19.28 11.71
N ALA A 262 16.95 20.16 10.73
CA ALA A 262 16.26 19.83 9.47
C ALA A 262 16.90 18.64 8.71
N ALA A 263 18.22 18.49 8.74
CA ALA A 263 18.90 17.37 8.10
C ALA A 263 18.61 16.02 8.80
N VAL A 264 18.60 16.03 10.14
CA VAL A 264 18.25 14.86 10.97
C VAL A 264 16.79 14.47 10.71
N ARG A 265 15.90 15.46 10.67
CA ARG A 265 14.48 15.31 10.33
C ARG A 265 14.28 14.70 8.95
N ALA A 266 15.00 15.19 7.95
CA ALA A 266 14.90 14.70 6.58
C ALA A 266 15.33 13.23 6.45
N ALA A 267 16.45 12.85 7.09
CA ALA A 267 16.92 11.47 7.09
C ALA A 267 15.90 10.51 7.73
N LEU A 268 15.24 10.93 8.82
CA LEU A 268 14.19 10.15 9.45
C LEU A 268 12.96 10.00 8.55
N LEU A 269 12.48 11.09 7.94
CA LEU A 269 11.33 11.05 7.04
C LEU A 269 11.59 10.23 5.77
N GLU A 270 12.82 10.25 5.26
CA GLU A 270 13.23 9.36 4.17
C GLU A 270 13.06 7.88 4.56
N LYS A 271 13.43 7.51 5.79
CA LYS A 271 13.22 6.15 6.30
C LYS A 271 11.76 5.81 6.54
N VAL A 272 10.95 6.77 6.98
CA VAL A 272 9.49 6.59 7.05
C VAL A 272 8.92 6.26 5.68
N ALA A 273 9.33 6.97 4.63
CA ALA A 273 8.87 6.73 3.25
C ALA A 273 9.31 5.38 2.66
N GLN A 274 10.29 4.72 3.27
CA GLN A 274 10.79 3.39 2.87
C GLN A 274 10.12 2.24 3.65
N LEU A 275 9.19 2.52 4.57
CA LEU A 275 8.45 1.49 5.29
C LEU A 275 7.56 0.69 4.34
N SER A 276 7.48 -0.62 4.58
CA SER A 276 6.62 -1.55 3.83
C SER A 276 5.55 -2.11 4.76
N PRO A 277 4.29 -1.64 4.62
CA PRO A 277 3.16 -2.24 5.31
C PRO A 277 2.98 -3.71 4.91
N ILE A 278 2.45 -4.50 5.83
CA ILE A 278 2.19 -5.94 5.66
C ILE A 278 0.69 -6.17 5.66
N ALA A 279 0.19 -6.99 4.73
CA ALA A 279 -1.18 -7.45 4.73
C ALA A 279 -1.23 -8.95 5.08
N GLU A 280 -2.05 -9.30 6.07
CA GLU A 280 -2.37 -10.67 6.43
C GLU A 280 -3.77 -11.00 5.92
N VAL A 281 -3.87 -11.98 5.04
CA VAL A 281 -5.13 -12.40 4.42
C VAL A 281 -5.50 -13.77 4.97
N ASN A 282 -6.61 -13.84 5.71
CA ASN A 282 -7.16 -15.12 6.18
C ASN A 282 -8.51 -15.40 5.50
N ARG A 283 -8.59 -16.59 4.91
CA ARG A 283 -9.75 -17.10 4.18
C ARG A 283 -10.31 -18.20 5.08
N GLY A 284 -11.46 -17.97 5.71
CA GLY A 284 -12.03 -18.92 6.67
C GLY A 284 -12.03 -20.36 6.14
N SER A 285 -11.76 -21.34 7.00
CA SER A 285 -11.79 -22.76 6.60
C SER A 285 -13.20 -23.16 6.15
N ARG A 286 -13.30 -23.84 4.99
CA ARG A 286 -14.55 -24.45 4.52
C ARG A 286 -15.13 -25.44 5.53
#